data_AF-A0A351HB82-F1
#
_entry.id   AF-A0A351HB82-F1
#
_cell.length_a   1.000
_cell.length_b   1.000
_cell.length_c   1.000
_cell.angle_alpha   90.00
_cell.angle_beta   90.00
_cell.angle_gamma   90.00
#
_symmetry.space_group_name_H-M   'P 1'
#
loop_
_entity.id
_entity.type
_entity.pdbx_description
1 polymer ?
#
loop_
_entity_poly.entity_id
_entity_poly.type
_entity_poly.pdbx_seq_one_letter_code
_entity_poly.pdbx_strand_id
1 'polypeptide(L)'
;KLYKTAEGWKIVDFKLAEKRDEMLLRHRFQMEFYLYLLKNTLDPVSATLLYLKGGDTETVTLENTRDFEIRLESHVIHQTGQI
;
A
#
# COMPACT_ATOMS: atom_id res chain seq x y z
N LYS A 1 5.56 8.45 2.47
CA LYS A 1 6.78 9.22 2.15
C LYS A 1 7.43 8.61 0.90
N LEU A 2 8.12 9.37 0.05
CA LEU A 2 8.72 8.91 -1.22
C LEU A 2 10.24 9.08 -1.19
N TYR A 3 10.97 8.15 -1.78
CA TYR A 3 12.43 8.21 -1.92
C TYR A 3 12.89 7.51 -3.20
N LYS A 4 14.04 7.90 -3.75
CA LYS A 4 14.59 7.34 -4.99
C LYS A 4 15.79 6.45 -4.69
N THR A 5 15.84 5.28 -5.31
CA THR A 5 16.94 4.31 -5.24
C THR A 5 17.47 4.02 -6.65
N ALA A 6 18.52 3.20 -6.76
CA ALA A 6 19.01 2.72 -8.06
C ALA A 6 17.95 1.92 -8.84
N GLU A 7 17.03 1.26 -8.13
CA GLU A 7 15.92 0.48 -8.73
C GLU A 7 14.73 1.35 -9.15
N GLY A 8 14.70 2.63 -8.76
CA GLY A 8 13.59 3.54 -9.04
C GLY A 8 13.00 4.19 -7.81
N TRP A 9 11.85 4.83 -7.99
CA TRP A 9 11.08 5.45 -6.91
C TRP A 9 10.48 4.38 -5.99
N LYS A 10 10.50 4.65 -4.69
CA LYS A 10 9.92 3.77 -3.67
C LYS A 10 9.13 4.58 -2.65
N ILE A 11 8.16 3.92 -2.02
CA ILE A 11 7.33 4.50 -0.96
C ILE A 11 7.74 3.89 0.37
N VAL A 12 7.74 4.69 1.44
CA VAL A 12 7.80 4.18 2.82
C VAL A 12 6.69 4.79 3.67
N ASP A 13 6.03 3.95 4.46
CA ASP A 13 5.08 4.35 5.50
C ASP A 13 5.39 3.67 6.83
N PHE A 14 4.93 4.28 7.92
CA PHE A 14 5.24 3.87 9.29
C PHE A 14 3.95 3.61 10.08
N LYS A 15 3.90 2.51 10.82
CA LYS A 15 2.83 2.23 11.77
C LYS A 15 3.40 2.18 13.18
N LEU A 16 2.84 2.98 14.08
CA LEU A 16 3.15 2.92 15.52
C LEU A 16 2.43 1.73 16.17
N ALA A 17 2.73 0.52 15.70
CA ALA A 17 2.10 -0.73 16.12
C ALA A 17 3.07 -1.90 15.89
N GLU A 18 2.73 -3.07 16.44
CA GLU A 18 3.32 -4.36 16.05
C GLU A 18 2.66 -4.86 14.77
N LYS A 19 3.34 -5.74 14.02
CA LYS A 19 2.76 -6.42 12.87
C LYS A 19 1.71 -7.42 13.35
N ARG A 20 0.46 -7.25 12.90
CA ARG A 20 -0.66 -8.15 13.20
C ARG A 20 -1.39 -8.53 11.92
N ASP A 21 -1.65 -9.81 11.73
CA ASP A 21 -2.26 -10.35 10.50
C ASP A 21 -3.61 -9.71 10.18
N GLU A 22 -4.43 -9.46 11.21
CA GLU A 22 -5.75 -8.79 11.10
C GLU A 22 -5.68 -7.39 10.47
N MET A 23 -4.57 -6.69 10.65
CA MET A 23 -4.34 -5.34 10.14
C MET A 23 -3.48 -5.33 8.87
N LEU A 24 -2.72 -6.41 8.64
CA LEU A 24 -1.77 -6.51 7.54
C LEU A 24 -2.47 -6.32 6.18
N LEU A 25 -3.61 -6.97 5.97
CA LEU A 25 -4.37 -6.84 4.73
C LEU A 25 -4.83 -5.39 4.47
N ARG A 26 -5.31 -4.70 5.52
CA ARG A 26 -5.71 -3.29 5.42
C ARG A 26 -4.53 -2.38 5.10
N HIS A 27 -3.39 -2.61 5.76
CA HIS A 27 -2.20 -1.82 5.48
C HIS A 27 -1.64 -2.11 4.09
N ARG A 28 -1.63 -3.37 3.63
CA ARG A 28 -1.23 -3.73 2.27
C ARG A 28 -2.10 -3.02 1.23
N PHE A 29 -3.42 -3.08 1.40
CA PHE A 29 -4.35 -2.38 0.51
C PHE A 29 -4.07 -0.86 0.45
N GLN A 30 -3.81 -0.23 1.61
CA GLN A 30 -3.41 1.17 1.67
C GLN A 30 -2.11 1.45 0.88
N MET A 31 -1.09 0.58 1.00
CA MET A 31 0.16 0.75 0.25
C MET A 31 -0.02 0.50 -1.25
N GLU A 32 -0.81 -0.49 -1.65
CA GLU A 32 -1.19 -0.73 -3.06
C GLU A 32 -1.90 0.49 -3.65
N PHE A 33 -2.78 1.14 -2.87
CA PHE A 33 -3.44 2.37 -3.29
C PHE A 33 -2.45 3.52 -3.54
N TYR A 34 -1.41 3.67 -2.70
CA TYR A 34 -0.37 4.67 -2.93
C TYR A 34 0.46 4.41 -4.18
N LEU A 35 0.79 3.14 -4.46
CA LEU A 35 1.45 2.75 -5.70
C LEU A 35 0.56 3.07 -6.91
N TYR A 36 -0.73 2.72 -6.82
CA TYR A 36 -1.72 2.99 -7.86
C TYR A 36 -1.86 4.48 -8.18
N LEU A 37 -1.92 5.36 -7.17
CA LEU A 37 -2.02 6.81 -7.37
C LEU A 37 -0.83 7.39 -8.15
N LEU A 38 0.34 6.78 -8.04
CA LEU A 38 1.60 7.30 -8.60
C LEU A 38 2.07 6.54 -9.85
N LYS A 39 1.32 5.50 -10.28
CA LYS A 39 1.71 4.59 -11.38
C LYS A 39 2.04 5.31 -12.69
N ASN A 40 1.35 6.42 -12.99
CA ASN A 40 1.52 7.17 -14.24
C ASN A 40 2.42 8.41 -14.10
N THR A 41 2.96 8.69 -12.91
CA THR A 41 3.77 9.90 -12.66
C THR A 41 5.18 9.55 -12.23
N LEU A 42 5.33 8.94 -11.06
CA LEU A 42 6.63 8.53 -10.52
C LEU A 42 6.95 7.06 -10.78
N ASP A 43 5.92 6.26 -11.10
CA ASP A 43 6.03 4.81 -11.33
C ASP A 43 6.87 4.10 -10.24
N PRO A 44 6.45 4.19 -8.96
CA PRO A 44 7.21 3.61 -7.87
C PRO A 44 7.22 2.07 -7.96
N VAL A 45 8.41 1.48 -7.86
CA VAL A 45 8.61 0.03 -8.01
C VAL A 45 8.10 -0.77 -6.81
N SER A 46 8.09 -0.17 -5.62
CA SER A 46 7.59 -0.81 -4.41
C SER A 46 7.31 0.16 -3.28
N ALA A 47 6.57 -0.34 -2.29
CA ALA A 47 6.24 0.33 -1.06
C ALA A 47 6.69 -0.51 0.13
N THR A 48 7.29 0.10 1.15
CA THR A 48 7.68 -0.58 2.39
C THR A 48 6.89 -0.01 3.56
N LEU A 49 6.33 -0.91 4.37
CA LEU A 49 5.64 -0.60 5.60
C LEU A 49 6.54 -1.00 6.77
N LEU A 50 6.87 -0.05 7.66
CA LEU A 50 7.66 -0.30 8.86
C LEU A 50 6.79 -0.24 10.12
N TYR A 51 6.81 -1.30 10.92
CA TYR A 51 6.10 -1.41 12.19
C TYR A 51 7.03 -1.04 13.36
N LEU A 52 6.80 0.10 13.99
CA LEU A 52 7.76 0.68 14.93
C LEU A 52 7.88 -0.07 16.27
N LYS A 53 6.85 -0.81 16.70
CA LYS A 53 6.90 -1.52 17.98
C LYS A 53 7.64 -2.87 17.91
N GLY A 54 7.72 -3.47 16.72
CA GLY A 54 8.43 -4.74 16.48
C GLY A 54 9.66 -4.61 15.58
N GLY A 55 9.82 -3.50 14.87
CA GLY A 55 10.83 -3.33 13.83
C GLY A 55 10.51 -4.07 12.53
N ASP A 56 9.40 -4.82 12.47
CA ASP A 56 9.01 -5.61 11.30
C ASP A 56 8.77 -4.73 10.08
N THR A 57 9.10 -5.28 8.92
CA THR A 57 8.80 -4.67 7.63
C THR A 57 7.88 -5.53 6.78
N GLU A 58 7.13 -4.88 5.91
CA GLU A 58 6.39 -5.52 4.83
C GLU A 58 6.65 -4.76 3.53
N THR A 59 7.07 -5.47 2.48
CA THR A 59 7.20 -4.89 1.14
C THR A 59 5.96 -5.22 0.33
N VAL A 60 5.41 -4.21 -0.34
CA VAL A 60 4.20 -4.27 -1.14
C VAL A 60 4.51 -3.78 -2.54
N THR A 61 4.03 -4.51 -3.54
CA THR A 61 4.11 -4.18 -4.96
C THR A 61 2.70 -4.12 -5.53
N LEU A 62 2.53 -3.42 -6.65
CA LEU A 62 1.28 -3.40 -7.41
C LEU A 62 1.40 -4.40 -8.57
N GLU A 63 1.15 -5.69 -8.30
CA GLU A 63 1.39 -6.76 -9.28
C GLU A 63 0.45 -6.69 -10.49
N ASN A 64 -0.85 -6.51 -10.23
CA ASN A 64 -1.86 -6.37 -11.27
C ASN A 64 -2.75 -5.16 -10.98
N THR A 65 -2.61 -4.15 -11.84
CA THR A 65 -3.38 -2.90 -11.72
C THR A 65 -4.88 -3.14 -11.86
N ARG A 66 -5.31 -4.04 -12.77
CA ARG A 66 -6.74 -4.29 -13.00
C ARG A 66 -7.38 -5.00 -11.82
N ASP A 67 -6.70 -5.97 -11.23
CA ASP A 67 -7.20 -6.67 -10.04
C ASP A 67 -7.30 -5.72 -8.84
N PHE A 68 -6.35 -4.79 -8.71
CA PHE A 68 -6.44 -3.75 -7.69
C PHE A 68 -7.62 -2.80 -7.92
N GLU A 69 -7.88 -2.37 -9.17
CA GLU A 69 -9.03 -1.53 -9.51
C GLU A 69 -10.37 -2.20 -9.12
N ILE A 70 -10.53 -3.49 -9.39
CA ILE A 70 -11.72 -4.26 -8.99
C ILE A 70 -11.90 -4.28 -7.47
N ARG A 71 -10.81 -4.50 -6.71
CA ARG A 71 -10.83 -4.44 -5.24
C ARG A 71 -11.15 -3.03 -4.74
N LEU A 72 -10.63 -2.00 -5.39
CA LEU A 72 -10.87 -0.60 -5.04
C LEU A 72 -12.33 -0.19 -5.26
N GLU A 73 -12.91 -0.52 -6.42
CA GLU A 73 -14.33 -0.31 -6.72
C GLU A 73 -15.22 -0.99 -5.66
N SER A 74 -14.94 -2.26 -5.35
CA SER A 74 -15.66 -3.02 -4.33
C SER A 74 -15.58 -2.35 -2.95
N HIS A 75 -14.40 -1.84 -2.58
CA HIS A 75 -14.18 -1.15 -1.31
C HIS A 75 -14.98 0.15 -1.21
N VAL A 76 -15.03 0.95 -2.29
CA VAL A 76 -15.79 2.20 -2.34
C VAL A 76 -17.30 1.94 -2.29
N ILE A 77 -17.80 0.98 -3.08
CA ILE A 77 -19.23 0.62 -3.13
C ILE A 77 -19.73 0.19 -1.75
N HIS A 78 -18.97 -0.68 -1.06
CA HIS A 78 -19.32 -1.15 0.28
C HIS A 78 -19.39 -0.01 1.30
N GLN A 79 -18.55 1.02 1.18
CA GLN A 79 -18.62 2.19 2.08
C GLN A 79 -19.81 3.10 1.77
N THR A 80 -20.19 3.24 0.50
CA THR A 80 -21.31 4.10 0.10
C THR A 80 -22.69 3.48 0.34
N GLY A 81 -22.80 2.14 0.38
CA GLY A 81 -24.06 1.43 0.65
C GLY A 81 -24.44 1.32 2.13
N GLN A 82 -23.64 1.88 3.04
CA GLN A 82 -23.88 1.90 4.49
C GLN A 82 -24.33 3.28 5.01
N ILE A 83 -24.77 4.18 4.12
CA ILE A 83 -25.28 5.53 4.45
C ILE A 83 -26.81 5.54 4.32
#